data_AF-A0A0B4B4Q6-F1
#
_entry.id   AF-A0A0B4B4Q6-F1
#
_cell.length_a   1.000
_cell.length_b   1.000
_cell.length_c   1.000
_cell.angle_alpha   90.00
_cell.angle_beta   90.00
_cell.angle_gamma   90.00
#
_symmetry.space_group_name_H-M   'P 1'
#
loop_
_entity.id
_entity.type
_entity.pdbx_description
1 polymer ?
#
loop_
_entity_poly.entity_id
_entity_poly.type
_entity_poly.pdbx_seq_one_letter_code
_entity_poly.pdbx_strand_id
1 'polypeptide(L)'
;MSCKSLFTVGLGLFFAAIQPDKVSASEGQTNLARRIKHASVTAPEADAGGGLGRGLYTPLLPIRDMKVDGCSITARSYYAESAARQDRTVLEITFDLSRTVIPELDGSPVEFWKPDGRKNGGAASFELRFLPPYKPVLRTAVYGAVPEQQVGSLRLLMEPLPDDTQPRQLLALLKAYQSQYCTFAG
;
A
#
# COMPACT_ATOMS: atom_id res chain seq x y z
N MET A 1 32.72 59.41 -47.64
CA MET A 1 32.95 59.68 -46.20
C MET A 1 32.23 58.61 -45.41
N SER A 2 32.97 57.90 -44.56
CA SER A 2 32.60 56.63 -43.92
C SER A 2 31.38 56.71 -43.00
N CYS A 3 30.46 55.75 -43.17
CA CYS A 3 29.44 55.42 -42.17
C CYS A 3 29.98 54.24 -41.33
N LYS A 4 30.29 54.48 -40.05
CA LYS A 4 30.73 53.44 -39.10
C LYS A 4 29.52 52.86 -38.38
N SER A 5 29.34 51.56 -38.54
CA SER A 5 28.39 50.70 -37.84
C SER A 5 28.89 50.45 -36.40
N LEU A 6 28.01 50.54 -35.40
CA LEU A 6 28.24 50.04 -34.05
C LEU A 6 27.14 49.02 -33.71
N PHE A 7 27.58 47.77 -33.54
CA PHE A 7 26.78 46.66 -33.02
C PHE A 7 26.70 46.78 -31.49
N THR A 8 25.49 46.90 -30.96
CA THR A 8 25.22 46.75 -29.52
C THR A 8 24.90 45.29 -29.23
N VAL A 9 25.66 44.72 -28.30
CA VAL A 9 25.61 43.33 -27.84
C VAL A 9 24.31 43.06 -27.08
N GLY A 10 23.54 42.07 -27.54
CA GLY A 10 22.38 41.54 -26.82
C GLY A 10 22.80 40.71 -25.62
N LEU A 11 22.49 41.21 -24.42
CA LEU A 11 22.65 40.49 -23.16
C LEU A 11 21.45 39.54 -22.99
N GLY A 12 21.63 38.27 -23.35
CA GLY A 12 20.63 37.22 -23.14
C GLY A 12 20.55 36.83 -21.67
N LEU A 13 19.48 37.26 -20.99
CA LEU A 13 19.09 36.76 -19.67
C LEU A 13 18.45 35.37 -19.83
N PHE A 14 19.23 34.31 -19.58
CA PHE A 14 18.71 32.97 -19.34
C PHE A 14 18.18 32.90 -17.89
N PHE A 15 16.91 33.19 -17.69
CA PHE A 15 16.21 32.76 -16.48
C PHE A 15 15.87 31.28 -16.62
N ALA A 16 16.72 30.41 -16.04
CA ALA A 16 16.32 29.05 -15.73
C ALA A 16 15.25 29.13 -14.63
N ALA A 17 13.98 29.02 -15.01
CA ALA A 17 12.88 28.90 -14.07
C ALA A 17 13.02 27.58 -13.29
N ILE A 18 13.58 27.66 -12.09
CA ILE A 18 13.51 26.59 -11.10
C ILE A 18 12.04 26.46 -10.73
N GLN A 19 11.36 25.41 -11.21
CA GLN A 19 9.96 25.12 -10.89
C GLN A 19 9.87 24.68 -9.42
N PRO A 20 9.41 25.54 -8.48
CA PRO A 20 9.44 25.23 -7.06
C PRO A 20 8.40 24.17 -6.65
N ASP A 21 7.43 23.88 -7.52
CA ASP A 21 6.31 23.00 -7.20
C ASP A 21 6.65 21.51 -7.25
N LYS A 22 7.66 21.12 -8.04
CA LYS A 22 8.02 19.70 -8.23
C LYS A 22 8.74 19.11 -7.02
N VAL A 23 9.53 19.90 -6.32
CA VAL A 23 10.29 19.44 -5.14
C VAL A 23 9.33 19.20 -3.96
N SER A 24 8.38 20.10 -3.74
CA SER A 24 7.38 19.99 -2.68
C SER A 24 6.42 18.80 -2.87
N ALA A 25 5.97 18.54 -4.11
CA ALA A 25 5.11 17.40 -4.41
C ALA A 25 5.84 16.05 -4.19
N SER A 26 7.11 15.95 -4.59
CA SER A 26 7.93 14.75 -4.40
C SER A 26 8.21 14.45 -2.93
N GLU A 27 8.48 15.48 -2.12
CA GLU A 27 8.69 15.34 -0.68
C GLU A 27 7.41 14.94 0.06
N GLY A 28 6.28 15.55 -0.27
CA GLY A 28 4.97 15.20 0.28
C GLY A 28 4.57 13.75 -0.03
N GLN A 29 4.76 13.33 -1.27
CA GLN A 29 4.48 11.96 -1.71
C GLN A 29 5.36 10.95 -0.97
N THR A 30 6.67 11.23 -0.87
CA THR A 30 7.62 10.38 -0.13
C THR A 30 7.27 10.29 1.36
N ASN A 31 6.81 11.40 1.96
CA ASN A 31 6.40 11.42 3.36
C ASN A 31 5.16 10.54 3.60
N LEU A 32 4.11 10.70 2.79
CA LEU A 32 2.90 9.89 2.92
C LEU A 32 3.17 8.41 2.66
N ALA A 33 3.98 8.07 1.65
CA ALA A 33 4.43 6.69 1.40
C ALA A 33 5.13 6.07 2.63
N ARG A 34 6.01 6.84 3.30
CA ARG A 34 6.70 6.41 4.51
C ARG A 34 5.72 6.16 5.66
N ARG A 35 4.71 7.02 5.82
CA ARG A 35 3.67 6.87 6.85
C ARG A 35 2.79 5.65 6.60
N ILE A 36 2.42 5.38 5.35
CA ILE A 36 1.70 4.14 4.96
C ILE A 36 2.50 2.93 5.37
N LYS A 37 3.79 2.88 4.99
CA LYS A 37 4.68 1.79 5.38
C LYS A 37 4.69 1.61 6.89
N HIS A 38 4.91 2.68 7.66
CA HIS A 38 4.94 2.61 9.12
C HIS A 38 3.61 2.12 9.72
N ALA A 39 2.47 2.64 9.24
CA ALA A 39 1.15 2.24 9.73
C ALA A 39 0.79 0.79 9.38
N SER A 40 1.34 0.25 8.29
CA SER A 40 1.10 -1.13 7.85
C SER A 40 1.88 -2.21 8.61
N VAL A 41 2.90 -1.84 9.40
CA VAL A 41 3.74 -2.81 10.10
C VAL A 41 3.01 -3.42 11.29
N THR A 42 2.95 -4.75 11.32
CA THR A 42 2.41 -5.53 12.45
C THR A 42 3.48 -6.48 13.00
N ALA A 43 3.37 -6.84 14.28
CA ALA A 43 4.33 -7.75 14.92
C ALA A 43 4.23 -9.17 14.34
N PRO A 44 5.35 -9.87 14.10
CA PRO A 44 5.30 -11.27 13.69
C PRO A 44 4.79 -12.12 14.86
N GLU A 45 3.58 -12.65 14.75
CA GLU A 45 3.08 -13.65 15.70
C GLU A 45 3.42 -15.06 15.19
N ALA A 46 3.84 -15.92 16.12
CA ALA A 46 4.07 -17.33 15.88
C ALA A 46 2.72 -18.01 15.61
N ASP A 47 2.64 -18.76 14.50
CA ASP A 47 1.48 -19.54 14.09
C ASP A 47 0.18 -18.77 13.91
N ALA A 48 0.18 -17.84 12.95
CA ALA A 48 -1.04 -17.54 12.22
C ALA A 48 -1.43 -18.78 11.40
N GLY A 49 -2.18 -19.69 12.01
CA GLY A 49 -2.88 -20.79 11.34
C GLY A 49 -3.97 -20.25 10.41
N GLY A 50 -3.59 -19.44 9.43
CA GLY A 50 -4.47 -18.84 8.44
C GLY A 50 -4.46 -19.70 7.19
N GLY A 51 -5.39 -20.66 7.13
CA GLY A 51 -5.61 -21.43 5.90
C GLY A 51 -5.93 -20.48 4.75
N LEU A 52 -5.14 -20.56 3.68
CA LEU A 52 -5.53 -20.01 2.38
C LEU A 52 -6.81 -20.72 1.95
N GLY A 53 -7.95 -20.08 2.18
CA GLY A 53 -9.25 -20.63 1.82
C GLY A 53 -9.29 -20.96 0.33
N ARG A 54 -9.12 -22.23 -0.02
CA ARG A 54 -9.53 -22.77 -1.32
C ARG A 54 -11.06 -22.84 -1.32
N GLY A 55 -11.71 -21.71 -1.53
CA GLY A 55 -13.16 -21.58 -1.54
C GLY A 55 -13.61 -20.23 -2.10
N LEU A 56 -14.92 -20.10 -2.35
CA LEU A 56 -15.64 -18.96 -2.94
C LEU A 56 -15.50 -17.60 -2.20
N TYR A 57 -14.53 -17.45 -1.30
CA TYR A 57 -14.38 -16.34 -0.36
C TYR A 57 -13.23 -15.42 -0.77
N THR A 58 -13.35 -14.12 -0.47
CA THR A 58 -12.31 -13.11 -0.68
C THR A 58 -11.01 -13.55 0.01
N PRO A 59 -9.85 -13.57 -0.70
CA PRO A 59 -8.59 -13.99 -0.10
C PRO A 59 -8.20 -13.10 1.08
N LEU A 60 -7.72 -13.72 2.15
CA LEU A 60 -7.26 -13.07 3.38
C LEU A 60 -5.73 -13.00 3.41
N LEU A 61 -5.19 -11.79 3.56
CA LEU A 61 -3.75 -11.54 3.62
C LEU A 61 -3.40 -10.87 4.95
N PRO A 62 -2.69 -11.56 5.87
CA PRO A 62 -2.10 -10.94 7.05
C PRO A 62 -0.99 -9.98 6.64
N ILE A 63 -1.19 -8.67 6.76
CA ILE A 63 -0.19 -7.70 6.33
C ILE A 63 0.92 -7.61 7.37
N ARG A 64 2.16 -7.69 6.89
CA ARG A 64 3.36 -7.38 7.65
C ARG A 64 3.99 -6.06 7.23
N ASP A 65 3.93 -5.73 5.94
CA ASP A 65 4.32 -4.42 5.44
C ASP A 65 3.60 -4.06 4.13
N MET A 66 3.58 -2.75 3.86
CA MET A 66 3.23 -2.18 2.57
C MET A 66 4.35 -1.29 2.06
N LYS A 67 4.64 -1.41 0.77
CA LYS A 67 5.51 -0.50 0.02
C LYS A 67 4.67 0.27 -1.01
N VAL A 68 4.93 1.56 -1.10
CA VAL A 68 4.33 2.44 -2.11
C VAL A 68 5.37 2.79 -3.17
N ASP A 69 5.01 2.65 -4.44
CA ASP A 69 5.82 3.01 -5.61
C ASP A 69 4.92 3.63 -6.70
N GLY A 70 4.94 4.96 -6.79
CA GLY A 70 3.91 5.70 -7.53
C GLY A 70 2.51 5.36 -7.01
N CYS A 71 1.61 4.92 -7.88
CA CYS A 71 0.28 4.44 -7.50
C CYS A 71 0.23 2.94 -7.20
N SER A 72 1.34 2.22 -7.31
CA SER A 72 1.40 0.80 -6.97
C SER A 72 1.67 0.60 -5.49
N ILE A 73 0.86 -0.23 -4.84
CA ILE A 73 1.05 -0.68 -3.46
C ILE A 73 1.36 -2.16 -3.48
N THR A 74 2.50 -2.53 -2.93
CA THR A 74 2.87 -3.92 -2.68
C THR A 74 2.60 -4.23 -1.23
N ALA A 75 1.63 -5.11 -0.93
CA ALA A 75 1.36 -5.63 0.39
C ALA A 75 2.00 -7.02 0.54
N ARG A 76 2.70 -7.23 1.66
CA ARG A 76 3.44 -8.47 1.93
C ARG A 76 3.03 -9.10 3.24
N SER A 77 3.00 -10.43 3.24
CA SER A 77 2.92 -11.28 4.42
C SER A 77 4.12 -12.20 4.48
N TYR A 78 4.55 -12.55 5.69
CA TYR A 78 5.56 -13.55 5.93
C TYR A 78 5.00 -14.58 6.92
N TYR A 79 4.95 -15.85 6.52
CA TYR A 79 4.66 -16.98 7.40
C TYR A 79 5.97 -17.65 7.78
N ALA A 80 6.14 -17.93 9.08
CA ALA A 80 7.14 -18.90 9.51
C ALA A 80 6.47 -20.28 9.46
N GLU A 81 6.93 -21.19 8.60
CA GLU A 81 6.32 -22.52 8.50
C GLU A 81 6.68 -23.43 9.67
N SER A 82 7.70 -23.09 10.46
CA SER A 82 7.99 -23.62 11.79
C SER A 82 9.28 -22.96 12.32
N ALA A 83 9.52 -22.99 13.62
CA ALA A 83 10.82 -22.61 14.19
C ALA A 83 12.01 -23.46 13.66
N ALA A 84 11.73 -24.56 12.96
CA ALA A 84 12.72 -25.53 12.48
C ALA A 84 13.15 -25.34 11.01
N ARG A 85 12.39 -24.59 10.19
CA ARG A 85 12.76 -24.26 8.80
C ARG A 85 12.66 -22.76 8.61
N GLN A 86 13.79 -22.12 8.35
CA GLN A 86 13.86 -20.67 8.10
C GLN A 86 13.27 -20.25 6.75
N ASP A 87 12.69 -21.19 5.99
CA ASP A 87 12.04 -20.91 4.72
C ASP A 87 10.75 -20.14 5.00
N ARG A 88 10.81 -18.83 4.75
CA ARG A 88 9.67 -17.93 4.94
C ARG A 88 8.80 -17.96 3.71
N THR A 89 7.56 -18.38 3.90
CA THR A 89 6.53 -18.25 2.87
C THR A 89 6.11 -16.80 2.77
N VAL A 90 6.44 -16.17 1.64
CA VAL A 90 6.05 -14.77 1.38
C VAL A 90 4.81 -14.76 0.50
N LEU A 91 3.69 -14.27 1.02
CA LEU A 91 2.56 -13.87 0.19
C LEU A 91 2.75 -12.41 -0.21
N GLU A 92 2.58 -12.11 -1.50
CA GLU A 92 2.73 -10.76 -2.02
C GLU A 92 1.61 -10.45 -3.00
N ILE A 93 1.05 -9.26 -2.91
CA ILE A 93 0.18 -8.71 -3.95
C ILE A 93 0.58 -7.27 -4.22
N THR A 94 0.66 -6.91 -5.51
CA THR A 94 0.84 -5.52 -5.94
C THR A 94 -0.44 -5.05 -6.61
N PHE A 95 -1.01 -3.96 -6.11
CA PHE A 95 -2.24 -3.37 -6.62
C PHE A 95 -2.12 -1.86 -6.90
N ASP A 96 -2.88 -1.36 -7.86
CA ASP A 96 -2.91 0.04 -8.28
C ASP A 96 -3.98 0.82 -7.50
N LEU A 97 -3.55 1.82 -6.73
CA LEU A 97 -4.45 2.69 -5.96
C LEU A 97 -5.42 3.44 -6.87
N SER A 98 -5.07 3.81 -8.10
CA SER A 98 -6.02 4.49 -9.01
C SER A 98 -7.22 3.61 -9.38
N ARG A 99 -7.09 2.28 -9.18
CA ARG A 99 -8.11 1.27 -9.51
C ARG A 99 -8.59 0.47 -8.30
N THR A 100 -8.34 0.97 -7.10
CA THR A 100 -8.70 0.30 -5.85
C THR A 100 -9.67 1.15 -5.04
N VAL A 101 -10.81 0.58 -4.66
CA VAL A 101 -11.76 1.21 -3.74
C VAL A 101 -11.31 0.96 -2.32
N ILE A 102 -11.02 2.03 -1.58
CA ILE A 102 -10.66 1.97 -0.16
C ILE A 102 -11.94 2.21 0.67
N PRO A 103 -12.30 1.31 1.60
CA PRO A 103 -13.56 1.43 2.36
C PRO A 103 -13.62 2.72 3.18
N GLU A 104 -14.83 3.28 3.30
CA GLU A 104 -15.11 4.40 4.21
C GLU A 104 -15.00 3.99 5.68
N LEU A 105 -14.47 4.92 6.49
CA LEU A 105 -14.34 4.75 7.93
C LEU A 105 -15.68 4.90 8.67
N ASP A 106 -16.70 5.43 8.00
CA ASP A 106 -17.98 5.84 8.58
C ASP A 106 -19.17 4.92 8.23
N GLY A 107 -18.97 3.86 7.43
CA GLY A 107 -20.11 3.02 7.01
C GLY A 107 -19.82 1.65 6.35
N SER A 108 -18.57 1.25 6.16
CA SER A 108 -18.20 -0.12 5.73
C SER A 108 -17.58 -0.91 6.89
N PRO A 109 -17.74 -2.24 6.99
CA PRO A 109 -17.28 -2.99 8.15
C PRO A 109 -15.76 -3.13 8.11
N VAL A 110 -15.05 -2.18 8.74
CA VAL A 110 -13.78 -2.53 9.36
C VAL A 110 -14.15 -3.45 10.52
N GLU A 111 -13.91 -4.74 10.33
CA GLU A 111 -14.25 -5.71 11.35
C GLU A 111 -13.12 -5.74 12.38
N PHE A 112 -13.43 -5.32 13.60
CA PHE A 112 -12.52 -5.39 14.74
C PHE A 112 -12.83 -6.64 15.55
N TRP A 113 -11.83 -7.50 15.66
CA TRP A 113 -11.95 -8.79 16.33
C TRP A 113 -11.04 -8.76 17.56
N LYS A 114 -11.58 -9.09 18.73
CA LYS A 114 -10.80 -9.40 19.93
C LYS A 114 -11.06 -10.88 20.23
N PRO A 115 -10.14 -11.80 19.90
CA PRO A 115 -10.46 -13.22 19.81
C PRO A 115 -11.06 -13.82 21.10
N ASP A 116 -10.78 -13.28 22.28
CA ASP A 116 -11.03 -14.04 23.51
C ASP A 116 -10.92 -13.25 24.84
N GLY A 117 -10.97 -11.92 24.80
CA GLY A 117 -10.76 -11.12 26.03
C GLY A 117 -9.37 -11.36 26.66
N ARG A 118 -8.41 -11.94 25.91
CA ARG A 118 -7.01 -12.03 26.31
C ARG A 118 -6.45 -10.64 26.55
N LYS A 119 -5.58 -10.55 27.56
CA LYS A 119 -4.98 -9.30 28.01
C LYS A 119 -4.07 -8.63 26.98
N ASN A 120 -3.68 -9.31 25.89
CA ASN A 120 -2.82 -8.76 24.83
C ASN A 120 -3.30 -9.21 23.44
N GLY A 121 -3.63 -8.26 22.56
CA GLY A 121 -3.80 -8.45 21.11
C GLY A 121 -5.24 -8.39 20.60
N GLY A 122 -5.56 -7.35 19.82
CA GLY A 122 -6.71 -7.32 18.92
C GLY A 122 -6.30 -7.62 17.47
N ALA A 123 -7.27 -7.88 16.62
CA ALA A 123 -7.11 -7.97 15.18
C ALA A 123 -8.10 -7.03 14.49
N ALA A 124 -7.73 -6.53 13.31
CA ALA A 124 -8.63 -5.78 12.46
C ALA A 124 -8.53 -6.28 11.03
N SER A 125 -9.66 -6.36 10.35
CA SER A 125 -9.67 -6.64 8.91
C SER A 125 -10.52 -5.66 8.12
N PHE A 126 -10.09 -5.39 6.90
CA PHE A 126 -10.84 -4.57 5.95
C PHE A 126 -10.64 -5.10 4.53
N GLU A 127 -11.67 -4.94 3.70
CA GLU A 127 -11.67 -5.41 2.32
C GLU A 127 -11.36 -4.28 1.34
N LEU A 128 -10.36 -4.49 0.49
CA LEU A 128 -10.09 -3.67 -0.70
C LEU A 128 -10.80 -4.29 -1.89
N ARG A 129 -11.48 -3.47 -2.69
CA ARG A 129 -12.13 -3.92 -3.93
C ARG A 129 -11.41 -3.33 -5.14
N PHE A 130 -11.23 -4.12 -6.19
CA PHE A 130 -10.56 -3.68 -7.42
C PHE A 130 -11.60 -3.39 -8.50
N LEU A 131 -11.46 -2.26 -9.20
CA LEU A 131 -12.42 -1.82 -10.22
C LEU A 131 -12.33 -2.71 -11.48
N PRO A 132 -13.40 -3.36 -11.94
CA PRO A 132 -13.37 -4.14 -13.17
C PRO A 132 -12.87 -3.32 -14.38
N PRO A 133 -12.10 -3.91 -15.32
CA PRO A 133 -11.68 -5.31 -15.38
C PRO A 133 -10.37 -5.60 -14.61
N TYR A 134 -9.88 -4.67 -13.79
CA TYR A 134 -8.62 -4.80 -13.07
C TYR A 134 -8.68 -5.93 -12.03
N LYS A 135 -7.72 -6.87 -12.12
CA LYS A 135 -7.57 -8.00 -11.21
C LYS A 135 -6.08 -8.21 -10.89
N PRO A 136 -5.56 -7.65 -9.78
CA PRO A 136 -4.17 -7.87 -9.38
C PRO A 136 -3.92 -9.36 -9.08
N VAL A 137 -2.64 -9.76 -9.15
CA VAL A 137 -2.22 -11.14 -8.94
C VAL A 137 -1.64 -11.28 -7.54
N LEU A 138 -2.26 -12.14 -6.73
CA LEU A 138 -1.70 -12.62 -5.47
C LEU A 138 -0.69 -13.74 -5.77
N ARG A 139 0.54 -13.56 -5.29
CA ARG A 139 1.68 -14.45 -5.49
C ARG A 139 2.15 -15.04 -4.18
N THR A 140 2.75 -16.23 -4.27
CA THR A 140 3.43 -16.90 -3.16
C THR A 140 4.86 -17.18 -3.58
N ALA A 141 5.85 -16.66 -2.84
CA ALA A 141 7.27 -16.81 -3.16
C ALA A 141 7.89 -18.10 -2.58
N VAL A 142 7.13 -19.19 -2.51
CA VAL A 142 7.60 -20.51 -2.05
C VAL A 142 7.72 -21.42 -3.24
N TYR A 143 8.83 -22.14 -3.34
CA TYR A 143 8.95 -23.27 -4.26
C TYR A 143 7.90 -24.33 -3.93
N GLY A 144 6.80 -24.36 -4.70
CA GLY A 144 5.87 -25.50 -4.79
C GLY A 144 4.50 -25.41 -4.11
N ALA A 145 4.06 -24.31 -3.50
CA ALA A 145 2.93 -24.37 -2.55
C ALA A 145 1.61 -23.61 -2.86
N VAL A 146 1.53 -22.56 -3.69
CA VAL A 146 0.21 -21.94 -4.04
C VAL A 146 0.25 -21.34 -5.44
N PRO A 147 -0.74 -21.62 -6.32
CA PRO A 147 -0.80 -21.01 -7.64
C PRO A 147 -1.04 -19.50 -7.54
N GLU A 148 -0.47 -18.75 -8.47
CA GLU A 148 -0.83 -17.34 -8.67
C GLU A 148 -2.35 -17.21 -8.86
N GLN A 149 -2.97 -16.26 -8.16
CA GLN A 149 -4.41 -16.06 -8.21
C GLN A 149 -4.73 -14.62 -8.58
N GLN A 150 -5.54 -14.43 -9.62
CA GLN A 150 -6.17 -13.14 -9.89
C GLN A 150 -7.32 -12.91 -8.92
N VAL A 151 -7.37 -11.73 -8.33
CA VAL A 151 -8.34 -11.41 -7.28
C VAL A 151 -9.13 -10.14 -7.66
N GLY A 152 -10.45 -10.17 -7.46
CA GLY A 152 -11.32 -8.99 -7.65
C GLY A 152 -11.48 -8.14 -6.37
N SER A 153 -11.16 -8.72 -5.23
CA SER A 153 -11.04 -8.05 -3.94
C SER A 153 -10.02 -8.78 -3.06
N LEU A 154 -9.58 -8.11 -2.00
CA LEU A 154 -8.59 -8.62 -1.06
C LEU A 154 -8.98 -8.19 0.36
N ARG A 155 -9.07 -9.14 1.28
CA ARG A 155 -9.22 -8.84 2.71
C ARG A 155 -7.84 -8.76 3.34
N LEU A 156 -7.57 -7.62 3.95
CA LEU A 156 -6.34 -7.34 4.65
C LEU A 156 -6.55 -7.58 6.14
N LEU A 157 -5.70 -8.39 6.77
CA LEU A 157 -5.73 -8.67 8.20
C LEU A 157 -4.52 -8.01 8.87
N MET A 158 -4.77 -7.31 9.97
CA MET A 158 -3.74 -6.69 10.80
C MET A 158 -3.79 -7.30 12.19
N GLU A 159 -2.72 -7.98 12.59
CA GLU A 159 -2.58 -8.65 13.88
C GLU A 159 -1.10 -8.85 14.28
N PRO A 160 -0.76 -8.80 15.58
CA PRO A 160 -1.60 -8.31 16.67
C PRO A 160 -1.63 -6.77 16.67
N LEU A 161 -2.73 -6.19 17.14
CA LEU A 161 -2.93 -4.75 17.32
C LEU A 161 -3.13 -4.40 18.81
N PRO A 162 -2.58 -3.27 19.29
CA PRO A 162 -2.89 -2.76 20.64
C PRO A 162 -4.32 -2.22 20.73
N ASP A 163 -4.81 -1.58 19.66
CA ASP A 163 -6.14 -0.96 19.56
C ASP A 163 -6.55 -0.76 18.08
N ASP A 164 -7.66 -0.06 17.83
CA ASP A 164 -8.21 0.19 16.50
C ASP A 164 -7.64 1.45 15.80
N THR A 165 -6.73 2.19 16.44
CA THR A 165 -6.17 3.43 15.88
C THR A 165 -5.32 3.15 14.65
N GLN A 166 -4.45 2.15 14.71
CA GLN A 166 -3.53 1.81 13.63
C GLN A 166 -4.23 1.44 12.30
N PRO A 167 -5.22 0.53 12.26
CA PRO A 167 -5.94 0.22 11.01
C PRO A 167 -6.73 1.41 10.46
N ARG A 168 -7.35 2.23 11.32
CA ARG A 168 -8.02 3.47 10.89
C ARG A 168 -7.03 4.46 10.28
N GLN A 169 -5.86 4.61 10.91
CA GLN A 169 -4.78 5.45 10.42
C GLN A 169 -4.27 4.97 9.06
N LEU A 170 -4.09 3.65 8.86
CA LEU A 170 -3.66 3.10 7.59
C LEU A 170 -4.68 3.39 6.48
N LEU A 171 -5.97 3.17 6.73
CA LEU A 171 -7.04 3.49 5.77
C LEU A 171 -7.07 4.98 5.41
N ALA A 172 -6.98 5.86 6.41
CA ALA A 172 -6.93 7.30 6.19
C ALA A 172 -5.71 7.73 5.35
N LEU A 173 -4.55 7.10 5.60
CA LEU A 173 -3.32 7.37 4.85
C LEU A 173 -3.41 6.89 3.40
N LEU A 174 -3.95 5.69 3.15
CA LEU A 174 -4.16 5.18 1.80
C LEU A 174 -5.10 6.09 1.01
N LYS A 175 -6.18 6.59 1.64
CA LYS A 175 -7.10 7.54 1.02
C LYS A 175 -6.47 8.88 0.70
N ALA A 176 -5.73 9.44 1.66
CA ALA A 176 -5.01 10.69 1.46
C ALA A 176 -3.99 10.57 0.33
N TYR A 177 -3.26 9.45 0.26
CA TYR A 177 -2.32 9.20 -0.83
C TYR A 177 -3.01 9.06 -2.18
N GLN A 178 -4.11 8.29 -2.22
CA GLN A 178 -4.91 8.12 -3.43
C GLN A 178 -5.41 9.48 -3.93
N SER A 179 -6.11 10.27 -3.09
CA SER A 179 -6.71 11.53 -3.52
C SER A 179 -5.69 12.60 -3.94
N GLN A 180 -4.48 12.58 -3.36
CA GLN A 180 -3.45 13.59 -3.65
C GLN A 180 -2.56 13.22 -4.85
N TYR A 181 -2.29 11.93 -5.06
CA TYR A 181 -1.25 11.50 -6.01
C TYR A 181 -1.71 10.46 -7.04
N CYS A 182 -2.89 9.86 -6.87
CA CYS A 182 -3.43 8.86 -7.80
C CYS A 182 -4.82 9.27 -8.26
N THR A 183 -4.93 9.78 -9.48
CA THR A 183 -6.23 10.08 -10.10
C THR A 183 -7.09 8.81 -10.09
N PHE A 184 -8.09 8.77 -9.20
CA PHE A 184 -9.00 7.64 -9.07
C PHE A 184 -9.84 7.51 -10.33
N ALA A 185 -9.91 6.29 -10.88
CA ALA A 185 -10.54 6.02 -12.17
C ALA A 185 -12.01 5.58 -12.06
N GLY A 186 -12.62 5.71 -10.87
CA GLY A 186 -13.97 5.22 -10.55
C GLY A 186 -14.94 6.29 -10.08
#